data_AF-A0A2H6AFS2-F1
#
_entry.id   AF-A0A2H6AFS2-F1
#
_cell.length_a   1.000
_cell.length_b   1.000
_cell.length_c   1.000
_cell.angle_alpha   90.00
_cell.angle_beta   90.00
_cell.angle_gamma   90.00
#
_symmetry.space_group_name_H-M   'P 1'
#
loop_
_entity.id
_entity.type
_entity.pdbx_description
1 polymer ?
#
loop_
_entity_poly.entity_id
_entity_poly.type
_entity_poly.pdbx_seq_one_letter_code
_entity_poly.pdbx_strand_id
1 'polypeptide(L)'
;MVSTPQQIKDLLGTPPTEIKPGQWLELFTFFGNLAPLWFCEQAVRLMEAEANWHFSSPQLPQDRGSCWIVMALHAPDKYPVLRPAFVLPLQWQRREDKDPRLPPKLQALADTVRTELAINFKQAEYRQWNLFLHPNFAPSADQPDFSAWDDQLSFESGWVALAGGLYLAQNDGQPDEHVWVSARWDSKNGIRRVGHLPEKLALARKFGVRRFYIPNEQDNEVPSEYQDIVCKLRQASSNLPDVLSEYLSSLDVRPACSPQDEESFQRCVSWYMRQLRPSEHFEYYCECLLPYLSCKLRNQWQTNYPACQPQVLVTVLSQSWNLALLVPRVFAVTKCVFLYTPHDRIIATSVDTVRNLLRRFTDISDARWLPFHDETMVATFRQLEVWQECPPEKLLVDITPGKKPMSLHLFSAAPMGSWILYVDSKQTNGRPVPGSEKLVCWRRE
;
A
#
# COMPACT_ATOMS: atom_id res chain seq x y z
N MET A 1 -39.86 0.57 20.54
CA MET A 1 -39.25 1.61 21.40
C MET A 1 -37.76 1.58 21.14
N VAL A 2 -37.11 2.73 21.00
CA VAL A 2 -35.66 2.81 20.82
C VAL A 2 -35.03 2.64 22.21
N SER A 3 -34.35 1.53 22.46
CA SER A 3 -33.66 1.30 23.73
C SER A 3 -32.55 2.35 23.89
N THR A 4 -32.41 2.91 25.09
CA THR A 4 -31.37 3.91 25.38
C THR A 4 -29.99 3.24 25.43
N PRO A 5 -28.88 3.97 25.18
CA PRO A 5 -27.53 3.42 25.31
C PRO A 5 -27.26 2.77 26.67
N GLN A 6 -27.85 3.31 27.75
CA GLN A 6 -27.73 2.73 29.10
C GLN A 6 -28.47 1.40 29.24
N GLN A 7 -29.69 1.29 28.70
CA GLN A 7 -30.44 0.03 28.71
C GLN A 7 -29.69 -1.07 27.95
N ILE A 8 -29.12 -0.75 26.78
CA ILE A 8 -28.28 -1.69 26.03
C ILE A 8 -27.08 -2.13 26.86
N LYS A 9 -26.39 -1.20 27.51
CA LYS A 9 -25.25 -1.50 28.38
C LYS A 9 -25.61 -2.42 29.54
N ASP A 10 -26.77 -2.25 30.15
CA ASP A 10 -27.26 -3.11 31.24
C ASP A 10 -27.58 -4.53 30.74
N LEU A 11 -28.20 -4.64 29.55
CA LEU A 11 -28.45 -5.94 28.90
C LEU A 11 -27.15 -6.69 28.61
N LEU A 12 -26.13 -5.97 28.13
CA LEU A 12 -24.82 -6.58 27.84
C LEU A 12 -24.12 -7.13 29.09
N GLY A 13 -24.43 -6.58 30.27
CA GLY A 13 -23.92 -7.08 31.54
C GLY A 13 -24.72 -8.23 32.14
N THR A 14 -25.84 -8.60 31.53
CA THR A 14 -26.69 -9.69 31.99
C THR A 14 -26.16 -11.02 31.41
N PRO A 15 -26.03 -12.10 32.22
CA PRO A 15 -25.66 -13.41 31.70
C PRO A 15 -26.60 -13.87 30.58
N PRO A 16 -26.12 -14.56 29.53
CA PRO A 16 -26.98 -15.00 28.42
C PRO A 16 -28.22 -15.79 28.85
N THR A 17 -28.13 -16.56 29.95
CA THR A 17 -29.25 -17.36 30.50
C THR A 17 -30.33 -16.54 31.19
N GLU A 18 -30.05 -15.28 31.54
CA GLU A 18 -30.95 -14.39 32.26
C GLU A 18 -31.61 -13.33 31.36
N ILE A 19 -31.13 -13.19 30.12
CA ILE A 19 -31.71 -12.29 29.12
C ILE A 19 -33.03 -12.88 28.59
N LYS A 20 -34.11 -12.12 28.70
CA LYS A 20 -35.46 -12.53 28.29
C LYS A 20 -35.60 -12.52 26.76
N PRO A 21 -36.49 -13.34 26.17
CA PRO A 21 -36.74 -13.42 24.73
C PRO A 21 -36.80 -12.05 24.03
N GLY A 22 -37.69 -11.13 24.44
CA GLY A 22 -37.79 -9.80 23.82
C GLY A 22 -36.54 -8.91 23.93
N GLN A 23 -35.66 -9.14 24.91
CA GLN A 23 -34.43 -8.37 25.08
C GLN A 23 -33.34 -8.80 24.08
N TRP A 24 -33.36 -10.06 23.60
CA TRP A 24 -32.49 -10.48 22.50
C TRP A 24 -32.85 -9.76 21.20
N LEU A 25 -34.15 -9.56 20.95
CA LEU A 25 -34.63 -8.79 19.80
C LEU A 25 -34.23 -7.30 19.90
N GLU A 26 -34.20 -6.73 21.11
CA GLU A 26 -33.68 -5.37 21.34
C GLU A 26 -32.19 -5.28 20.99
N LEU A 27 -31.36 -6.23 21.45
CA LEU A 27 -29.94 -6.28 21.10
C LEU A 27 -29.72 -6.49 19.60
N PHE A 28 -30.49 -7.39 18.98
CA PHE A 28 -30.46 -7.62 17.53
C PHE A 28 -30.78 -6.32 16.77
N THR A 29 -31.84 -5.63 17.17
CA THR A 29 -32.29 -4.39 16.52
C THR A 29 -31.26 -3.28 16.66
N PHE A 30 -30.67 -3.13 17.85
CA PHE A 30 -29.68 -2.10 18.12
C PHE A 30 -28.37 -2.34 17.37
N PHE A 31 -27.82 -3.56 17.42
CA PHE A 31 -26.52 -3.86 16.82
C PHE A 31 -26.59 -4.19 15.33
N GLY A 32 -27.72 -4.73 14.86
CA GLY A 32 -27.90 -5.17 13.49
C GLY A 32 -26.72 -6.01 12.99
N ASN A 33 -26.11 -5.58 11.90
CA ASN A 33 -24.97 -6.27 11.27
C ASN A 33 -23.68 -6.27 12.12
N LEU A 34 -23.60 -5.48 13.20
CA LEU A 34 -22.47 -5.55 14.15
C LEU A 34 -22.58 -6.75 15.10
N ALA A 35 -23.77 -7.34 15.27
CA ALA A 35 -23.97 -8.46 16.19
C ALA A 35 -22.96 -9.62 15.95
N PRO A 36 -22.78 -10.15 14.72
CA PRO A 36 -21.80 -11.20 14.46
C PRO A 36 -20.34 -10.75 14.61
N LEU A 37 -20.06 -9.45 14.71
CA LEU A 37 -18.72 -8.91 14.98
C LEU A 37 -18.41 -8.81 16.48
N TRP A 38 -19.42 -8.49 17.29
CA TRP A 38 -19.25 -8.13 18.70
C TRP A 38 -19.59 -9.25 19.68
N PHE A 39 -20.60 -10.08 19.38
CA PHE A 39 -21.16 -11.02 20.33
C PHE A 39 -20.53 -12.40 20.27
N CYS A 40 -20.48 -13.09 21.40
CA CYS A 40 -20.08 -14.49 21.45
C CYS A 40 -21.05 -15.35 20.61
N GLU A 41 -20.61 -16.53 20.14
CA GLU A 41 -21.42 -17.36 19.23
C GLU A 41 -22.77 -17.77 19.83
N GLN A 42 -22.80 -18.01 21.14
CA GLN A 42 -24.04 -18.32 21.86
C GLN A 42 -25.03 -17.17 21.78
N ALA A 43 -24.59 -15.94 22.08
CA ALA A 43 -25.44 -14.76 22.02
C ALA A 43 -25.95 -14.48 20.59
N VAL A 44 -25.10 -14.66 19.57
CA VAL A 44 -25.52 -14.54 18.16
C VAL A 44 -26.63 -15.54 17.83
N ARG A 45 -26.47 -16.82 18.18
CA ARG A 45 -27.50 -17.86 17.92
C ARG A 45 -28.82 -17.57 18.64
N LEU A 46 -28.77 -17.02 19.85
CA LEU A 46 -29.96 -16.62 20.60
C LEU A 46 -30.68 -15.44 19.93
N MET A 47 -29.93 -14.43 19.45
CA MET A 47 -30.50 -13.33 18.67
C MET A 47 -31.13 -13.82 17.36
N GLU A 48 -30.45 -14.71 16.63
CA GLU A 48 -30.94 -15.30 15.39
C GLU A 48 -32.25 -16.07 15.58
N ALA A 49 -32.31 -16.90 16.64
CA ALA A 49 -33.50 -17.66 16.98
C ALA A 49 -34.69 -16.76 17.33
N GLU A 50 -34.46 -15.72 18.13
CA GLU A 50 -35.52 -14.78 18.53
C GLU A 50 -36.00 -13.92 17.36
N ALA A 51 -35.08 -13.42 16.53
CA ALA A 51 -35.39 -12.59 15.37
C ALA A 51 -35.91 -13.39 14.16
N ASN A 52 -35.87 -14.72 14.22
CA ASN A 52 -36.09 -15.61 13.08
C ASN A 52 -35.27 -15.18 11.85
N TRP A 53 -33.98 -14.91 12.09
CA TRP A 53 -33.04 -14.36 11.12
C TRP A 53 -31.70 -15.09 11.19
N HIS A 54 -30.97 -15.18 10.08
CA HIS A 54 -29.61 -15.70 10.07
C HIS A 54 -28.62 -14.65 9.56
N PHE A 55 -27.58 -14.40 10.35
CA PHE A 55 -26.49 -13.54 9.91
C PHE A 55 -25.66 -14.26 8.86
N SER A 56 -25.31 -13.55 7.79
CA SER A 56 -24.22 -13.99 6.92
C SER A 56 -22.89 -13.95 7.68
N SER A 57 -21.90 -14.69 7.18
CA SER A 57 -20.53 -14.53 7.66
C SER A 57 -20.12 -13.06 7.47
N PRO A 58 -19.72 -12.35 8.53
CA PRO A 58 -19.46 -10.93 8.43
C PRO A 58 -18.22 -10.67 7.56
N GLN A 59 -18.40 -9.89 6.50
CA GLN A 59 -17.31 -9.37 5.67
C GLN A 59 -16.98 -7.95 6.10
N LEU A 60 -15.69 -7.62 6.15
CA LEU A 60 -15.30 -6.25 6.47
C LEU A 60 -15.38 -5.39 5.21
N PRO A 61 -15.76 -4.12 5.35
CA PRO A 61 -15.93 -3.26 4.19
C PRO A 61 -14.60 -2.96 3.53
N GLN A 62 -14.57 -3.08 2.21
CA GLN A 62 -13.38 -2.86 1.38
C GLN A 62 -13.49 -1.64 0.46
N ASP A 63 -14.52 -0.81 0.61
CA ASP A 63 -14.69 0.40 -0.15
C ASP A 63 -13.75 1.53 0.32
N ARG A 64 -13.72 2.64 -0.43
CA ARG A 64 -12.82 3.76 -0.16
C ARG A 64 -13.03 4.30 1.25
N GLY A 65 -11.91 4.46 1.97
CA GLY A 65 -11.89 5.02 3.32
C GLY A 65 -12.37 4.07 4.41
N SER A 66 -12.79 2.86 4.05
CA SER A 66 -13.12 1.83 5.02
C SER A 66 -11.90 1.46 5.84
N CYS A 67 -12.12 1.27 7.13
CA CYS A 67 -11.12 0.83 8.09
C CYS A 67 -11.82 0.16 9.26
N TRP A 68 -11.05 -0.51 10.11
CA TRP A 68 -11.63 -1.17 11.27
C TRP A 68 -10.62 -1.20 12.41
N ILE A 69 -11.13 -1.03 13.62
CA ILE A 69 -10.31 -1.10 14.82
C ILE A 69 -10.63 -2.41 15.56
N VAL A 70 -9.58 -3.10 15.98
CA VAL A 70 -9.70 -4.26 16.86
C VAL A 70 -9.63 -3.77 18.30
N MET A 71 -10.76 -3.88 19.00
CA MET A 71 -10.92 -3.47 20.39
C MET A 71 -10.95 -4.69 21.30
N ALA A 72 -10.67 -4.46 22.58
CA ALA A 72 -10.81 -5.46 23.62
C ALA A 72 -11.52 -4.87 24.84
N LEU A 73 -12.23 -5.73 25.56
CA LEU A 73 -12.89 -5.38 26.80
C LEU A 73 -11.89 -5.36 27.95
N HIS A 74 -11.92 -4.31 28.75
CA HIS A 74 -11.12 -4.25 29.98
C HIS A 74 -11.59 -5.25 31.05
N ALA A 75 -12.90 -5.53 31.09
CA ALA A 75 -13.52 -6.44 32.03
C ALA A 75 -14.50 -7.36 31.27
N PRO A 76 -14.00 -8.40 30.56
CA PRO A 76 -14.84 -9.29 29.76
C PRO A 76 -15.94 -9.97 30.59
N ASP A 77 -15.65 -10.32 31.85
CA ASP A 77 -16.62 -10.95 32.77
C ASP A 77 -17.82 -10.06 33.09
N LYS A 78 -17.65 -8.73 32.98
CA LYS A 78 -18.75 -7.77 33.16
C LYS A 78 -19.71 -7.76 31.97
N TYR A 79 -19.30 -8.27 30.82
CA TYR A 79 -20.08 -8.26 29.58
C TYR A 79 -20.10 -9.64 28.92
N PRO A 80 -20.72 -10.66 29.56
CA PRO A 80 -20.58 -12.07 29.19
C PRO A 80 -21.18 -12.42 27.81
N VAL A 81 -22.03 -11.56 27.25
CA VAL A 81 -22.58 -11.75 25.90
C VAL A 81 -21.63 -11.28 24.79
N LEU A 82 -20.66 -10.42 25.12
CA LEU A 82 -19.68 -9.90 24.17
C LEU A 82 -18.47 -10.82 24.07
N ARG A 83 -17.75 -10.72 22.96
CA ARG A 83 -16.43 -11.33 22.83
C ARG A 83 -15.40 -10.54 23.65
N PRO A 84 -14.33 -11.19 24.16
CA PRO A 84 -13.22 -10.49 24.81
C PRO A 84 -12.55 -9.44 23.91
N ALA A 85 -12.53 -9.70 22.60
CA ALA A 85 -12.13 -8.75 21.56
C ALA A 85 -13.12 -8.76 20.40
N PHE A 86 -13.32 -7.60 19.77
CA PHE A 86 -14.23 -7.44 18.63
C PHE A 86 -13.78 -6.31 17.70
N VAL A 87 -14.39 -6.27 16.51
CA VAL A 87 -14.07 -5.32 15.46
C VAL A 87 -15.13 -4.23 15.38
N LEU A 88 -14.72 -2.97 15.25
CA LEU A 88 -15.61 -1.87 14.88
C LEU A 88 -15.26 -1.38 13.46
N PRO A 89 -16.10 -1.68 12.47
CA PRO A 89 -15.99 -1.13 11.12
C PRO A 89 -16.32 0.36 11.08
N LEU A 90 -15.48 1.13 10.42
CA LEU A 90 -15.50 2.58 10.33
C LEU A 90 -15.23 3.02 8.89
N GLN A 91 -15.54 4.27 8.59
CA GLN A 91 -15.24 4.87 7.30
C GLN A 91 -14.76 6.31 7.45
N TRP A 92 -13.68 6.65 6.77
CA TRP A 92 -13.27 8.02 6.53
C TRP A 92 -14.11 8.62 5.40
N GLN A 93 -14.77 9.75 5.66
CA GLN A 93 -15.56 10.48 4.67
C GLN A 93 -15.12 11.95 4.58
N ARG A 94 -15.08 12.52 3.38
CA ARG A 94 -14.86 13.96 3.18
C ARG A 94 -16.15 14.73 3.41
N ARG A 95 -16.38 15.13 4.66
CA ARG A 95 -17.57 15.86 5.11
C ARG A 95 -17.17 16.84 6.19
N GLU A 96 -17.94 17.91 6.38
CA GLU A 96 -17.67 18.90 7.44
C GLU A 96 -18.10 18.40 8.83
N ASP A 97 -19.18 17.61 8.89
CA ASP A 97 -19.74 17.10 10.13
C ASP A 97 -18.96 15.89 10.69
N LYS A 98 -19.05 15.71 12.01
CA LYS A 98 -18.57 14.52 12.73
C LYS A 98 -19.74 13.59 12.99
N ASP A 99 -19.50 12.29 13.03
CA ASP A 99 -20.53 11.31 13.40
C ASP A 99 -20.86 11.40 14.90
N PRO A 100 -22.07 11.85 15.28
CA PRO A 100 -22.42 12.03 16.70
C PRO A 100 -22.55 10.70 17.45
N ARG A 101 -22.66 9.58 16.73
CA ARG A 101 -22.79 8.23 17.31
C ARG A 101 -21.46 7.66 17.79
N LEU A 102 -20.33 8.27 17.39
CA LEU A 102 -19.01 7.79 17.81
C LEU A 102 -18.66 8.28 19.21
N PRO A 103 -18.02 7.42 20.05
CA PRO A 103 -17.50 7.82 21.36
C PRO A 103 -16.54 9.02 21.25
N PRO A 104 -16.63 10.05 22.12
CA PRO A 104 -15.75 11.21 22.09
C PRO A 104 -14.25 10.88 22.09
N LYS A 105 -13.79 9.85 22.83
CA LYS A 105 -12.38 9.43 22.80
C LYS A 105 -11.95 8.87 21.44
N LEU A 106 -12.84 8.19 20.72
CA LEU A 106 -12.56 7.72 19.35
C LEU A 106 -12.49 8.88 18.36
N GLN A 107 -13.35 9.89 18.51
CA GLN A 107 -13.28 11.12 17.71
C GLN A 107 -11.96 11.87 17.96
N ALA A 108 -11.53 12.00 19.21
CA ALA A 108 -10.25 12.62 19.56
C ALA A 108 -9.05 11.84 18.98
N LEU A 109 -9.13 10.51 18.96
CA LEU A 109 -8.14 9.65 18.31
C LEU A 109 -8.08 9.92 16.80
N ALA A 110 -9.24 10.02 16.14
CA ALA A 110 -9.33 10.36 14.73
C ALA A 110 -8.72 11.75 14.44
N ASP A 111 -8.99 12.75 15.28
CA ASP A 111 -8.41 14.10 15.19
C ASP A 111 -6.87 14.08 15.26
N THR A 112 -6.34 13.23 16.15
CA THR A 112 -4.89 13.00 16.27
C THR A 112 -4.31 12.38 15.00
N VAL A 113 -4.95 11.34 14.45
CA VAL A 113 -4.53 10.68 13.20
C VAL A 113 -4.47 11.67 12.04
N ARG A 114 -5.51 12.50 11.87
CA ARG A 114 -5.56 13.54 10.82
C ARG A 114 -4.42 14.53 10.94
N THR A 115 -4.15 14.97 12.17
CA THR A 115 -3.10 15.94 12.47
C THR A 115 -1.72 15.37 12.15
N GLU A 116 -1.43 14.16 12.62
CA GLU A 116 -0.16 13.48 12.40
C GLU A 116 0.10 13.18 10.92
N LEU A 117 -0.91 12.69 10.18
CA LEU A 117 -0.77 12.48 8.74
C LEU A 117 -0.55 13.79 7.98
N ALA A 118 -1.30 14.85 8.32
CA ALA A 118 -1.13 16.15 7.68
C ALA A 118 0.29 16.71 7.85
N ILE A 119 0.88 16.56 9.04
CA ILE A 119 2.24 17.00 9.34
C ILE A 119 3.27 16.14 8.60
N ASN A 120 3.21 14.81 8.76
CA ASN A 120 4.24 13.90 8.28
C ASN A 120 4.24 13.76 6.74
N PHE A 121 3.08 13.83 6.09
CA PHE A 121 2.95 13.78 4.64
C PHE A 121 2.90 15.16 3.98
N LYS A 122 2.89 16.25 4.76
CA LYS A 122 2.81 17.64 4.29
C LYS A 122 1.59 17.89 3.38
N GLN A 123 0.44 17.34 3.76
CA GLN A 123 -0.81 17.40 3.00
C GLN A 123 -1.95 17.85 3.92
N ALA A 124 -2.43 19.09 3.76
CA ALA A 124 -3.47 19.64 4.63
C ALA A 124 -4.84 18.98 4.41
N GLU A 125 -5.04 18.33 3.26
CA GLU A 125 -6.26 17.66 2.83
C GLU A 125 -6.67 16.53 3.78
N TYR A 126 -5.72 15.92 4.52
CA TYR A 126 -6.05 14.93 5.56
C TYR A 126 -7.01 15.48 6.63
N ARG A 127 -7.02 16.80 6.87
CA ARG A 127 -7.91 17.45 7.84
C ARG A 127 -9.36 17.55 7.36
N GLN A 128 -9.63 17.33 6.08
CA GLN A 128 -10.97 17.40 5.49
C GLN A 128 -11.77 16.10 5.63
N TRP A 129 -11.15 15.05 6.16
CA TRP A 129 -11.79 13.76 6.39
C TRP A 129 -12.33 13.69 7.81
N ASN A 130 -13.50 13.10 8.02
CA ASN A 130 -14.04 12.79 9.33
C ASN A 130 -14.35 11.29 9.42
N LEU A 131 -14.32 10.75 10.63
CA LEU A 131 -14.56 9.34 10.89
C LEU A 131 -16.04 9.11 11.16
N PHE A 132 -16.61 8.08 10.54
CA PHE A 132 -18.01 7.67 10.70
C PHE A 132 -18.08 6.18 10.99
N LEU A 133 -19.19 5.74 11.60
CA LEU A 133 -19.58 4.33 11.52
C LEU A 133 -19.79 3.96 10.05
N HIS A 134 -19.32 2.77 9.68
CA HIS A 134 -19.46 2.32 8.31
C HIS A 134 -20.95 2.13 7.94
N PRO A 135 -21.44 2.64 6.79
CA PRO A 135 -22.87 2.65 6.45
C PRO A 135 -23.52 1.26 6.42
N ASN A 136 -22.79 0.22 5.99
CA ASN A 136 -23.30 -1.17 6.01
C ASN A 136 -23.62 -1.71 7.42
N PHE A 137 -23.08 -1.07 8.47
CA PHE A 137 -23.24 -1.48 9.86
C PHE A 137 -24.07 -0.49 10.69
N ALA A 138 -24.39 0.67 10.10
CA ALA A 138 -25.18 1.72 10.73
C ALA A 138 -26.10 2.38 9.69
N PRO A 139 -27.10 1.64 9.16
CA PRO A 139 -27.92 2.09 8.04
C PRO A 139 -28.91 3.20 8.41
N SER A 140 -29.22 3.37 9.70
CA SER A 140 -30.06 4.46 10.19
C SER A 140 -29.22 5.57 10.82
N ALA A 141 -29.73 6.80 10.77
CA ALA A 141 -29.06 7.95 11.38
C ALA A 141 -28.98 7.85 12.91
N ASP A 142 -29.87 7.07 13.53
CA ASP A 142 -30.06 7.06 14.98
C ASP A 142 -29.46 5.82 15.68
N GLN A 143 -29.13 4.75 14.95
CA GLN A 143 -28.59 3.53 15.54
C GLN A 143 -27.56 2.82 14.64
N PRO A 144 -26.57 2.13 15.24
CA PRO A 144 -26.24 2.09 16.68
C PRO A 144 -25.57 3.40 17.16
N ASP A 145 -25.85 3.80 18.41
CA ASP A 145 -25.21 4.95 19.08
C ASP A 145 -24.24 4.48 20.18
N PHE A 146 -22.95 4.74 19.99
CA PHE A 146 -21.87 4.38 20.90
C PHE A 146 -21.30 5.58 21.67
N SER A 147 -21.91 6.76 21.59
CA SER A 147 -21.41 7.99 22.22
C SER A 147 -21.13 7.85 23.74
N ALA A 148 -21.85 6.97 24.44
CA ALA A 148 -21.73 6.74 25.88
C ALA A 148 -20.73 5.62 26.29
N TRP A 149 -19.91 5.10 25.38
CA TRP A 149 -19.09 3.90 25.60
C TRP A 149 -17.61 4.15 25.89
N ASP A 150 -17.21 5.41 26.08
CA ASP A 150 -15.83 5.84 26.27
C ASP A 150 -15.07 5.14 27.41
N ASP A 151 -15.79 4.71 28.45
CA ASP A 151 -15.17 4.10 29.64
C ASP A 151 -15.16 2.57 29.61
N GLN A 152 -15.74 1.97 28.57
CA GLN A 152 -15.80 0.51 28.42
C GLN A 152 -14.84 0.01 27.35
N LEU A 153 -14.48 0.87 26.40
CA LEU A 153 -13.69 0.52 25.22
C LEU A 153 -12.35 1.24 25.23
N SER A 154 -11.30 0.52 24.84
CA SER A 154 -9.99 1.11 24.57
C SER A 154 -9.82 1.32 23.07
N PHE A 155 -9.75 2.58 22.64
CA PHE A 155 -9.59 2.93 21.23
C PHE A 155 -8.13 3.08 20.80
N GLU A 156 -7.20 3.29 21.75
CA GLU A 156 -5.80 3.62 21.45
C GLU A 156 -5.14 2.63 20.48
N SER A 157 -5.49 1.35 20.58
CA SER A 157 -4.94 0.31 19.72
C SER A 157 -5.40 0.36 18.27
N GLY A 158 -6.38 1.21 17.96
CA GLY A 158 -6.87 1.47 16.62
C GLY A 158 -6.09 2.52 15.84
N TRP A 159 -5.13 3.23 16.46
CA TRP A 159 -4.48 4.39 15.82
C TRP A 159 -3.89 4.05 14.45
N VAL A 160 -3.12 2.96 14.34
CA VAL A 160 -2.46 2.58 13.06
C VAL A 160 -3.47 2.13 12.02
N ALA A 161 -4.54 1.45 12.42
CA ALA A 161 -5.61 1.03 11.51
C ALA A 161 -6.32 2.26 10.93
N LEU A 162 -6.64 3.23 11.78
CA LEU A 162 -7.23 4.51 11.38
C LEU A 162 -6.30 5.30 10.45
N ALA A 163 -5.00 5.38 10.76
CA ALA A 163 -4.02 6.05 9.92
C ALA A 163 -3.88 5.40 8.54
N GLY A 164 -3.84 4.06 8.50
CA GLY A 164 -3.83 3.31 7.23
C GLY A 164 -5.08 3.55 6.40
N GLY A 165 -6.24 3.46 7.04
CA GLY A 165 -7.53 3.74 6.40
C GLY A 165 -7.61 5.14 5.80
N LEU A 166 -7.18 6.17 6.54
CA LEU A 166 -7.19 7.55 6.08
C LEU A 166 -6.19 7.77 4.94
N TYR A 167 -5.01 7.16 5.04
CA TYR A 167 -4.02 7.20 3.96
C TYR A 167 -4.61 6.63 2.66
N LEU A 168 -5.25 5.45 2.71
CA LEU A 168 -5.89 4.88 1.52
C LEU A 168 -7.07 5.72 1.04
N ALA A 169 -7.89 6.26 1.95
CA ALA A 169 -9.00 7.15 1.60
C ALA A 169 -8.52 8.36 0.76
N GLN A 170 -7.44 9.00 1.20
CA GLN A 170 -6.86 10.16 0.53
C GLN A 170 -6.24 9.82 -0.82
N ASN A 171 -5.68 8.62 -0.98
CA ASN A 171 -4.91 8.19 -2.16
C ASN A 171 -5.67 7.19 -3.06
N ASP A 172 -7.01 7.15 -2.96
CA ASP A 172 -7.88 6.26 -3.76
C ASP A 172 -7.46 4.78 -3.69
N GLY A 173 -7.02 4.35 -2.51
CA GLY A 173 -6.66 2.97 -2.21
C GLY A 173 -7.84 2.14 -1.70
N GLN A 174 -7.63 0.82 -1.66
CA GLN A 174 -8.66 -0.14 -1.26
C GLN A 174 -8.12 -1.04 -0.14
N PRO A 175 -8.75 -1.11 1.04
CA PRO A 175 -8.25 -1.94 2.14
C PRO A 175 -8.52 -3.44 1.94
N ASP A 176 -7.55 -4.29 2.26
CA ASP A 176 -7.64 -5.75 2.32
C ASP A 176 -8.19 -6.18 3.68
N GLU A 177 -9.37 -6.80 3.71
CA GLU A 177 -10.02 -7.26 4.95
C GLU A 177 -9.22 -8.29 5.74
N HIS A 178 -8.22 -8.92 5.12
CA HIS A 178 -7.35 -9.90 5.74
C HIS A 178 -6.05 -9.33 6.32
N VAL A 179 -5.89 -8.00 6.33
CA VAL A 179 -4.72 -7.30 6.88
C VAL A 179 -5.14 -6.41 8.03
N TRP A 180 -4.79 -6.82 9.24
CA TRP A 180 -5.18 -6.14 10.48
C TRP A 180 -3.95 -5.58 11.19
N VAL A 181 -4.19 -4.65 12.10
CA VAL A 181 -3.15 -4.06 12.94
C VAL A 181 -3.71 -3.72 14.32
N SER A 182 -2.89 -3.86 15.36
CA SER A 182 -3.21 -3.35 16.68
C SER A 182 -1.99 -2.69 17.30
N ALA A 183 -1.99 -1.37 17.32
CA ALA A 183 -0.88 -0.56 17.80
C ALA A 183 -1.35 0.86 18.08
N ARG A 184 -0.70 1.53 19.05
CA ARG A 184 -0.91 2.95 19.33
C ARG A 184 0.30 3.77 18.89
N TRP A 185 0.08 5.05 18.62
CA TRP A 185 1.12 6.00 18.23
C TRP A 185 1.36 7.01 19.34
N ASP A 186 2.64 7.26 19.61
CA ASP A 186 3.11 8.36 20.42
C ASP A 186 4.01 9.24 19.55
N SER A 187 3.72 10.54 19.44
CA SER A 187 4.43 11.43 18.51
C SER A 187 5.93 11.58 18.82
N LYS A 188 6.35 11.29 20.06
CA LYS A 188 7.77 11.33 20.47
C LYS A 188 8.47 9.99 20.28
N ASN A 189 7.80 8.89 20.57
CA ASN A 189 8.38 7.56 20.68
C ASN A 189 7.97 6.60 19.55
N GLY A 190 7.06 7.01 18.66
CA GLY A 190 6.53 6.21 17.56
C GLY A 190 5.54 5.13 18.01
N ILE A 191 5.62 3.94 17.41
CA ILE A 191 4.74 2.81 17.70
C ILE A 191 4.96 2.25 19.11
N ARG A 192 3.87 2.08 19.87
CA ARG A 192 3.89 1.53 21.23
C ARG A 192 2.94 0.35 21.40
N ARG A 193 3.24 -0.47 22.41
CA ARG A 193 2.45 -1.63 22.85
C ARG A 193 1.03 -1.28 23.23
N VAL A 194 0.16 -2.27 23.06
CA VAL A 194 -1.27 -2.24 23.38
C VAL A 194 -1.66 -3.47 24.19
N GLY A 195 -2.74 -3.39 24.96
CA GLY A 195 -3.24 -4.52 25.75
C GLY A 195 -4.01 -5.56 24.94
N HIS A 196 -4.26 -6.71 25.59
CA HIS A 196 -5.13 -7.79 25.12
C HIS A 196 -4.73 -8.40 23.76
N LEU A 197 -3.42 -8.60 23.56
CA LEU A 197 -2.91 -9.14 22.30
C LEU A 197 -3.42 -10.57 22.02
N PRO A 198 -3.44 -11.51 22.99
CA PRO A 198 -3.94 -12.87 22.74
C PRO A 198 -5.39 -12.89 22.25
N GLU A 199 -6.28 -12.11 22.87
CA GLU A 199 -7.70 -12.05 22.49
C GLU A 199 -7.89 -11.48 21.09
N LYS A 200 -7.08 -10.47 20.72
CA LYS A 200 -7.11 -9.85 19.39
C LYS A 200 -6.60 -10.80 18.30
N LEU A 201 -5.55 -11.56 18.59
CA LEU A 201 -5.02 -12.58 17.67
C LEU A 201 -6.00 -13.75 17.48
N ALA A 202 -6.64 -14.20 18.57
CA ALA A 202 -7.68 -15.22 18.50
C ALA A 202 -8.86 -14.76 17.61
N LEU A 203 -9.29 -13.51 17.77
CA LEU A 203 -10.30 -12.91 16.91
C LEU A 203 -9.82 -12.84 15.45
N ALA A 204 -8.62 -12.35 15.19
CA ALA A 204 -8.05 -12.25 13.85
C ALA A 204 -8.02 -13.60 13.12
N ARG A 205 -7.56 -14.66 13.81
CA ARG A 205 -7.56 -16.03 13.27
C ARG A 205 -8.97 -16.47 12.87
N LYS A 206 -9.97 -16.21 13.72
CA LYS A 206 -11.38 -16.55 13.45
C LYS A 206 -11.92 -15.84 12.20
N PHE A 207 -11.43 -14.63 11.90
CA PHE A 207 -11.81 -13.85 10.73
C PHE A 207 -10.95 -14.16 9.48
N GLY A 208 -10.06 -15.15 9.54
CA GLY A 208 -9.23 -15.52 8.40
C GLY A 208 -8.20 -14.43 8.04
N VAL A 209 -7.74 -13.66 9.02
CA VAL A 209 -6.68 -12.66 8.83
C VAL A 209 -5.39 -13.36 8.42
N ARG A 210 -4.76 -12.87 7.36
CA ARG A 210 -3.49 -13.39 6.83
C ARG A 210 -2.28 -12.67 7.41
N ARG A 211 -2.44 -11.39 7.76
CA ARG A 211 -1.39 -10.55 8.34
C ARG A 211 -1.96 -9.72 9.47
N PHE A 212 -1.39 -9.86 10.66
CA PHE A 212 -1.74 -9.08 11.84
C PHE A 212 -0.50 -8.34 12.34
N TYR A 213 -0.48 -7.03 12.14
CA TYR A 213 0.65 -6.18 12.52
C TYR A 213 0.60 -5.80 14.00
N ILE A 214 1.73 -5.97 14.69
CA ILE A 214 1.92 -5.61 16.10
C ILE A 214 3.18 -4.75 16.31
N PRO A 215 3.27 -4.02 17.43
CA PRO A 215 4.52 -3.42 17.89
C PRO A 215 5.60 -4.50 18.06
N ASN A 216 6.79 -4.29 17.51
CA ASN A 216 7.90 -5.23 17.62
C ASN A 216 8.26 -5.61 19.09
N GLU A 217 8.02 -4.71 20.05
CA GLU A 217 8.24 -4.97 21.48
C GLU A 217 7.30 -6.03 22.09
N GLN A 218 6.22 -6.40 21.40
CA GLN A 218 5.25 -7.41 21.85
C GLN A 218 5.46 -8.78 21.19
N ASP A 219 6.51 -8.98 20.41
CA ASP A 219 6.78 -10.24 19.71
C ASP A 219 6.86 -11.45 20.66
N ASN A 220 7.44 -11.24 21.85
CA ASN A 220 7.53 -12.25 22.90
C ASN A 220 6.20 -12.51 23.64
N GLU A 221 5.18 -11.69 23.42
CA GLU A 221 3.83 -11.88 23.97
C GLU A 221 2.94 -12.70 23.01
N VAL A 222 3.42 -13.02 21.80
CA VAL A 222 2.66 -13.74 20.76
C VAL A 222 2.64 -15.25 21.05
N PRO A 223 1.46 -15.86 21.28
CA PRO A 223 1.35 -17.31 21.42
C PRO A 223 1.82 -18.04 20.15
N SER A 224 2.43 -19.21 20.32
CA SER A 224 3.05 -19.97 19.22
C SER A 224 2.08 -20.29 18.07
N GLU A 225 0.81 -20.54 18.38
CA GLU A 225 -0.20 -20.84 17.37
C GLU A 225 -0.63 -19.65 16.50
N TYR A 226 -0.11 -18.44 16.72
CA TYR A 226 -0.41 -17.24 15.91
C TYR A 226 0.81 -16.67 15.18
N GLN A 227 1.99 -17.29 15.33
CA GLN A 227 3.24 -16.77 14.77
C GLN A 227 3.24 -16.67 13.23
N ASP A 228 2.48 -17.52 12.55
CA ASP A 228 2.35 -17.56 11.08
C ASP A 228 1.58 -16.35 10.49
N ILE A 229 0.74 -15.69 11.28
CA ILE A 229 -0.02 -14.51 10.83
C ILE A 229 0.56 -13.19 11.33
N VAL A 230 1.49 -13.21 12.28
CA VAL A 230 1.99 -11.98 12.90
C VAL A 230 3.05 -11.30 12.03
N CYS A 231 2.92 -9.99 11.87
CA CYS A 231 3.90 -9.12 11.25
C CYS A 231 4.33 -8.02 12.23
N LYS A 232 5.55 -7.51 12.08
CA LYS A 232 6.13 -6.54 13.02
C LYS A 232 6.10 -5.14 12.42
N LEU A 233 5.59 -4.18 13.17
CA LEU A 233 5.76 -2.77 12.85
C LEU A 233 7.16 -2.31 13.24
N ARG A 234 7.79 -1.53 12.37
CA ARG A 234 9.08 -0.88 12.67
C ARG A 234 8.91 0.06 13.86
N GLN A 235 9.74 -0.15 14.89
CA GLN A 235 9.82 0.72 16.07
C GLN A 235 11.01 1.67 15.99
N ALA A 236 11.11 2.59 16.96
CA ALA A 236 12.20 3.56 17.11
C ALA A 236 12.34 4.60 15.97
N SER A 237 11.27 4.84 15.22
CA SER A 237 11.17 5.94 14.27
C SER A 237 9.92 6.75 14.55
N SER A 238 10.07 8.07 14.67
CA SER A 238 8.96 9.02 14.62
C SER A 238 8.59 9.40 13.18
N ASN A 239 9.35 8.90 12.17
CA ASN A 239 9.01 9.10 10.77
C ASN A 239 7.84 8.18 10.38
N LEU A 240 6.64 8.76 10.38
CA LEU A 240 5.40 8.03 10.16
C LEU A 240 5.35 7.27 8.81
N PRO A 241 5.76 7.86 7.66
CA PRO A 241 5.91 7.12 6.40
C PRO A 241 6.72 5.82 6.53
N ASP A 242 7.85 5.84 7.23
CA ASP A 242 8.71 4.66 7.38
C ASP A 242 8.02 3.57 8.21
N VAL A 243 7.31 3.98 9.26
CA VAL A 243 6.56 3.10 10.16
C VAL A 243 5.38 2.44 9.44
N LEU A 244 4.62 3.23 8.67
CA LEU A 244 3.41 2.75 8.00
C LEU A 244 3.69 1.97 6.72
N SER A 245 4.86 2.15 6.09
CA SER A 245 5.15 1.61 4.75
C SER A 245 4.84 0.12 4.56
N GLU A 246 5.31 -0.74 5.46
CA GLU A 246 5.10 -2.20 5.34
C GLU A 246 3.63 -2.59 5.57
N TYR A 247 2.97 -1.95 6.54
CA TYR A 247 1.55 -2.15 6.80
C TYR A 247 0.69 -1.68 5.61
N LEU A 248 0.94 -0.48 5.08
CA LEU A 248 0.23 0.09 3.94
C LEU A 248 0.40 -0.75 2.68
N SER A 249 1.61 -1.25 2.43
CA SER A 249 1.88 -2.14 1.31
C SER A 249 1.07 -3.43 1.36
N SER A 250 0.79 -3.94 2.57
CA SER A 250 -0.07 -5.11 2.75
C SER A 250 -1.55 -4.75 2.73
N LEU A 251 -1.92 -3.62 3.34
CA LEU A 251 -3.31 -3.19 3.49
C LEU A 251 -3.94 -2.84 2.15
N ASP A 252 -3.19 -2.25 1.22
CA ASP A 252 -3.74 -1.80 -0.06
C ASP A 252 -3.86 -2.94 -1.08
N VAL A 253 -5.09 -3.30 -1.45
CA VAL A 253 -5.37 -4.37 -2.40
C VAL A 253 -4.66 -4.11 -3.72
N ARG A 254 -3.75 -5.02 -4.06
CA ARG A 254 -3.03 -5.03 -5.34
C ARG A 254 -4.04 -5.26 -6.48
N PRO A 255 -4.22 -4.32 -7.43
CA PRO A 255 -5.14 -4.54 -8.53
C PRO A 255 -4.58 -5.58 -9.50
N ALA A 256 -5.46 -6.44 -9.99
CA ALA A 256 -5.15 -7.35 -11.08
C ALA A 256 -4.85 -6.56 -12.35
N CYS A 257 -3.87 -7.03 -13.12
CA CYS A 257 -3.47 -6.39 -14.36
C CYS A 257 -4.03 -7.13 -15.57
N SER A 258 -4.63 -6.37 -16.49
CA SER A 258 -4.92 -6.80 -17.85
C SER A 258 -4.00 -6.01 -18.82
N PRO A 259 -3.01 -6.66 -19.48
CA PRO A 259 -1.97 -5.98 -20.27
C PRO A 259 -2.44 -5.16 -21.49
N GLN A 260 -3.74 -5.13 -21.79
CA GLN A 260 -4.32 -4.46 -22.96
C GLN A 260 -5.47 -3.51 -22.61
N ASP A 261 -5.85 -3.44 -21.33
CA ASP A 261 -6.95 -2.58 -20.86
C ASP A 261 -6.36 -1.31 -20.23
N GLU A 262 -6.64 -0.15 -20.84
CA GLU A 262 -6.19 1.15 -20.33
C GLU A 262 -6.77 1.42 -18.94
N GLU A 263 -8.01 1.01 -18.65
CA GLU A 263 -8.59 1.23 -17.32
C GLU A 263 -7.86 0.40 -16.27
N SER A 264 -7.62 -0.89 -16.54
CA SER A 264 -6.78 -1.74 -15.70
C SER A 264 -5.38 -1.17 -15.53
N PHE A 265 -4.76 -0.66 -16.59
CA PHE A 265 -3.44 -0.03 -16.52
C PHE A 265 -3.47 1.19 -15.57
N GLN A 266 -4.43 2.10 -15.71
CA GLN A 266 -4.55 3.27 -14.83
C GLN A 266 -4.76 2.88 -13.37
N ARG A 267 -5.55 1.83 -13.07
CA ARG A 267 -5.65 1.30 -11.69
C ARG A 267 -4.30 0.81 -11.16
N CYS A 268 -3.53 0.10 -11.99
CA CYS A 268 -2.19 -0.37 -11.64
C CYS A 268 -1.22 0.80 -11.40
N VAL A 269 -1.28 1.85 -12.23
CA VAL A 269 -0.46 3.06 -12.07
C VAL A 269 -0.80 3.77 -10.76
N SER A 270 -2.08 3.98 -10.48
CA SER A 270 -2.55 4.59 -9.23
C SER A 270 -2.08 3.81 -8.01
N TRP A 271 -2.17 2.47 -8.04
CA TRP A 271 -1.65 1.62 -6.97
C TRP A 271 -0.14 1.72 -6.81
N TYR A 272 0.62 1.68 -7.90
CA TYR A 272 2.07 1.75 -7.84
C TYR A 272 2.57 3.11 -7.30
N MET A 273 1.95 4.21 -7.75
CA MET A 273 2.40 5.57 -7.40
C MET A 273 2.13 5.93 -5.94
N ARG A 274 1.10 5.35 -5.30
CA ARG A 274 0.80 5.58 -3.88
C ARG A 274 1.62 4.71 -2.92
N GLN A 275 2.39 3.74 -3.39
CA GLN A 275 3.24 2.98 -2.48
C GLN A 275 4.38 3.85 -1.92
N LEU A 276 4.60 3.76 -0.61
CA LEU A 276 5.64 4.54 0.06
C LEU A 276 7.06 4.09 -0.36
N ARG A 277 7.23 2.81 -0.67
CA ARG A 277 8.51 2.20 -1.09
C ARG A 277 8.41 1.52 -2.47
N PRO A 278 8.46 2.26 -3.58
CA PRO A 278 8.32 1.70 -4.93
C PRO A 278 9.34 0.62 -5.27
N SER A 279 10.55 0.72 -4.70
CA SER A 279 11.60 -0.27 -4.91
C SER A 279 11.20 -1.68 -4.45
N GLU A 280 10.32 -1.79 -3.46
CA GLU A 280 9.78 -3.07 -2.96
C GLU A 280 8.68 -3.63 -3.89
N HIS A 281 8.18 -2.82 -4.83
CA HIS A 281 7.13 -3.17 -5.79
C HIS A 281 7.62 -3.18 -7.22
N PHE A 282 8.93 -3.34 -7.42
CA PHE A 282 9.50 -3.32 -8.75
C PHE A 282 9.06 -4.54 -9.60
N GLU A 283 8.86 -5.70 -8.98
CA GLU A 283 8.27 -6.86 -9.67
C GLU A 283 6.86 -6.56 -10.16
N TYR A 284 6.05 -5.83 -9.38
CA TYR A 284 4.73 -5.35 -9.82
C TYR A 284 4.84 -4.49 -11.08
N TYR A 285 5.78 -3.54 -11.10
CA TYR A 285 6.02 -2.72 -12.28
C TYR A 285 6.34 -3.60 -13.50
N CYS A 286 7.22 -4.60 -13.34
CA CYS A 286 7.63 -5.50 -14.43
C CYS A 286 6.49 -6.38 -14.94
N GLU A 287 5.66 -6.90 -14.04
CA GLU A 287 4.55 -7.82 -14.37
C GLU A 287 3.34 -7.08 -14.94
N CYS A 288 3.03 -5.89 -14.42
CA CYS A 288 1.76 -5.22 -14.66
C CYS A 288 1.88 -3.97 -15.54
N LEU A 289 2.92 -3.15 -15.36
CA LEU A 289 3.03 -1.86 -16.04
C LEU A 289 3.88 -1.97 -17.30
N LEU A 290 5.06 -2.58 -17.18
CA LEU A 290 6.04 -2.70 -18.25
C LEU A 290 5.47 -3.31 -19.55
N PRO A 291 4.62 -4.36 -19.55
CA PRO A 291 4.06 -4.90 -20.78
C PRO A 291 3.22 -3.89 -21.56
N TYR A 292 2.34 -3.16 -20.86
CA TYR A 292 1.50 -2.13 -21.45
C TYR A 292 2.34 -0.97 -22.01
N LEU A 293 3.25 -0.44 -21.19
CA LEU A 293 4.17 0.64 -21.57
C LEU A 293 5.01 0.29 -22.79
N SER A 294 5.57 -0.92 -22.82
CA SER A 294 6.42 -1.36 -23.93
C SER A 294 5.65 -1.42 -25.23
N CYS A 295 4.40 -1.90 -25.22
CA CYS A 295 3.55 -1.94 -26.40
C CYS A 295 3.24 -0.52 -26.91
N LYS A 296 2.81 0.38 -26.00
CA LYS A 296 2.48 1.77 -26.32
C LYS A 296 3.67 2.51 -26.93
N LEU A 297 4.84 2.42 -26.29
CA LEU A 297 6.06 3.11 -26.74
C LEU A 297 6.64 2.48 -28.01
N ARG A 298 6.51 1.16 -28.20
CA ARG A 298 6.92 0.50 -29.44
C ARG A 298 6.11 0.99 -30.63
N ASN A 299 4.79 1.16 -30.47
CA ASN A 299 3.95 1.75 -31.51
C ASN A 299 4.40 3.18 -31.85
N GLN A 300 4.66 4.02 -30.82
CA GLN A 300 5.20 5.37 -31.02
C GLN A 300 6.53 5.32 -31.80
N TRP A 301 7.46 4.45 -31.40
CA TRP A 301 8.76 4.30 -32.05
C TRP A 301 8.62 3.94 -33.53
N GLN A 302 7.84 2.91 -33.83
CA GLN A 302 7.65 2.41 -35.20
C GLN A 302 7.01 3.47 -36.11
N THR A 303 6.06 4.26 -35.59
CA THR A 303 5.41 5.33 -36.35
C THR A 303 6.32 6.55 -36.55
N ASN A 304 6.98 7.01 -35.49
CA ASN A 304 7.67 8.31 -35.52
C ASN A 304 9.13 8.19 -35.98
N TYR A 305 9.75 7.03 -35.81
CA TYR A 305 11.18 6.81 -36.07
C TYR A 305 11.43 5.50 -36.82
N PRO A 306 10.78 5.25 -37.98
CA PRO A 306 10.87 3.96 -38.68
C PRO A 306 12.30 3.60 -39.12
N ALA A 307 13.17 4.60 -39.34
CA ALA A 307 14.58 4.41 -39.70
C ALA A 307 15.47 3.99 -38.51
N CYS A 308 15.00 4.13 -37.28
CA CYS A 308 15.72 3.70 -36.08
C CYS A 308 15.50 2.20 -35.89
N GLN A 309 16.50 1.39 -36.27
CA GLN A 309 16.45 -0.09 -36.19
C GLN A 309 17.67 -0.61 -35.42
N PRO A 310 17.78 -0.30 -34.12
CA PRO A 310 18.97 -0.61 -33.33
C PRO A 310 19.05 -2.11 -33.02
N GLN A 311 20.28 -2.62 -32.91
CA GLN A 311 20.56 -3.98 -32.48
C GLN A 311 21.22 -4.01 -31.10
N VAL A 312 21.89 -2.92 -30.72
CA VAL A 312 22.62 -2.78 -29.47
C VAL A 312 22.21 -1.50 -28.76
N LEU A 313 21.91 -1.61 -27.47
CA LEU A 313 21.67 -0.48 -26.58
C LEU A 313 22.89 -0.22 -25.70
N VAL A 314 23.28 1.04 -25.57
CA VAL A 314 24.23 1.51 -24.55
C VAL A 314 23.49 2.45 -23.60
N THR A 315 23.49 2.16 -22.30
CA THR A 315 22.75 2.95 -21.30
C THR A 315 23.50 2.97 -19.96
N VAL A 316 23.16 3.94 -19.11
CA VAL A 316 23.67 4.05 -17.73
C VAL A 316 22.65 3.47 -16.76
N LEU A 317 23.09 2.61 -15.84
CA LEU A 317 22.26 2.22 -14.70
C LEU A 317 22.21 3.37 -13.69
N SER A 318 21.02 3.94 -13.50
CA SER A 318 20.74 4.96 -12.48
C SER A 318 19.79 4.42 -11.42
N GLN A 319 19.36 5.24 -10.46
CA GLN A 319 18.38 4.83 -9.44
C GLN A 319 16.98 4.56 -10.04
N SER A 320 16.73 5.06 -11.26
CA SER A 320 15.50 4.79 -12.01
C SER A 320 15.63 3.48 -12.81
N TRP A 321 15.61 2.34 -12.11
CA TRP A 321 15.79 1.02 -12.73
C TRP A 321 14.73 0.67 -13.79
N ASN A 322 13.56 1.29 -13.73
CA ASN A 322 12.47 1.07 -14.69
C ASN A 322 12.94 1.21 -16.14
N LEU A 323 13.80 2.21 -16.42
CA LEU A 323 14.31 2.48 -17.77
C LEU A 323 15.24 1.37 -18.29
N ALA A 324 15.99 0.73 -17.38
CA ALA A 324 16.91 -0.36 -17.71
C ALA A 324 16.19 -1.60 -18.27
N LEU A 325 14.88 -1.74 -18.01
CA LEU A 325 14.03 -2.78 -18.57
C LEU A 325 13.15 -2.27 -19.71
N LEU A 326 12.64 -1.04 -19.58
CA LEU A 326 11.72 -0.43 -20.55
C LEU A 326 12.36 -0.27 -21.92
N VAL A 327 13.53 0.38 -22.00
CA VAL A 327 14.16 0.71 -23.29
C VAL A 327 14.52 -0.56 -24.07
N PRO A 328 15.23 -1.55 -23.49
CA PRO A 328 15.52 -2.77 -24.25
C PRO A 328 14.26 -3.47 -24.76
N ARG A 329 13.21 -3.51 -23.95
CA ARG A 329 11.94 -4.15 -24.30
C ARG A 329 11.21 -3.40 -25.41
N VAL A 330 11.17 -2.07 -25.39
CA VAL A 330 10.53 -1.25 -26.44
C VAL A 330 11.18 -1.50 -27.79
N PHE A 331 12.51 -1.39 -27.86
CA PHE A 331 13.29 -1.49 -29.10
C PHE A 331 13.63 -2.93 -29.51
N ALA A 332 13.33 -3.92 -28.66
CA ALA A 332 13.61 -5.34 -28.91
C ALA A 332 15.08 -5.61 -29.28
N VAL A 333 16.00 -4.90 -28.63
CA VAL A 333 17.45 -5.11 -28.83
C VAL A 333 17.87 -6.46 -28.27
N THR A 334 18.85 -7.10 -28.93
CA THR A 334 19.37 -8.40 -28.50
C THR A 334 20.61 -8.28 -27.62
N LYS A 335 21.29 -7.12 -27.68
CA LYS A 335 22.48 -6.82 -26.89
C LYS A 335 22.34 -5.51 -26.12
N CYS A 336 22.85 -5.48 -24.89
CA CYS A 336 22.92 -4.28 -24.06
C CYS A 336 24.28 -4.11 -23.40
N VAL A 337 24.75 -2.86 -23.32
CA VAL A 337 25.89 -2.44 -22.52
C VAL A 337 25.38 -1.51 -21.42
N PHE A 338 25.43 -1.97 -20.18
CA PHE A 338 25.07 -1.21 -18.99
C PHE A 338 26.31 -0.64 -18.33
N LEU A 339 26.38 0.68 -18.24
CA LEU A 339 27.43 1.42 -17.55
C LEU A 339 26.96 1.75 -16.14
N TYR A 340 27.76 1.47 -15.10
CA TYR A 340 27.36 1.74 -13.72
C TYR A 340 28.52 2.22 -12.84
N THR A 341 28.21 2.97 -11.78
CA THR A 341 29.20 3.48 -10.83
C THR A 341 29.31 2.56 -9.60
N PRO A 342 30.41 1.80 -9.41
CA PRO A 342 30.52 0.81 -8.33
C PRO A 342 30.61 1.44 -6.93
N HIS A 343 30.98 2.72 -6.82
CA HIS A 343 31.05 3.43 -5.53
C HIS A 343 29.69 3.94 -5.04
N ASP A 344 28.69 4.04 -5.93
CA ASP A 344 27.31 4.28 -5.49
C ASP A 344 26.74 2.97 -4.95
N ARG A 345 26.65 2.87 -3.63
CA ARG A 345 26.18 1.65 -2.94
C ARG A 345 24.80 1.21 -3.42
N ILE A 346 23.88 2.16 -3.70
CA ILE A 346 22.53 1.83 -4.14
C ILE A 346 22.59 1.16 -5.50
N ILE A 347 23.34 1.74 -6.44
CA ILE A 347 23.52 1.19 -7.79
C ILE A 347 24.27 -0.14 -7.75
N ALA A 348 25.37 -0.23 -7.01
CA ALA A 348 26.17 -1.45 -6.91
C ALA A 348 25.34 -2.63 -6.39
N THR A 349 24.51 -2.40 -5.35
CA THR A 349 23.63 -3.45 -4.81
C THR A 349 22.46 -3.80 -5.72
N SER A 350 22.11 -2.94 -6.68
CA SER A 350 20.98 -3.20 -7.59
C SER A 350 21.38 -3.90 -8.88
N VAL A 351 22.67 -3.96 -9.24
CA VAL A 351 23.14 -4.60 -10.49
C VAL A 351 22.62 -6.03 -10.63
N ASP A 352 22.77 -6.87 -9.60
CA ASP A 352 22.35 -8.27 -9.66
C ASP A 352 20.82 -8.42 -9.73
N THR A 353 20.10 -7.57 -8.98
CA THR A 353 18.64 -7.51 -9.03
C THR A 353 18.16 -7.15 -10.43
N VAL A 354 18.68 -6.07 -11.03
CA VAL A 354 18.30 -5.64 -12.37
C VAL A 354 18.71 -6.67 -13.42
N ARG A 355 19.88 -7.31 -13.27
CA ARG A 355 20.32 -8.40 -14.16
C ARG A 355 19.35 -9.58 -14.13
N ASN A 356 18.89 -10.00 -12.96
CA ASN A 356 17.92 -11.08 -12.82
C ASN A 356 16.58 -10.72 -13.46
N LEU A 357 16.13 -9.48 -13.26
CA LEU A 357 14.87 -8.99 -13.81
C LEU A 357 14.94 -8.83 -15.33
N LEU A 358 16.08 -8.37 -15.86
CA LEU A 358 16.35 -8.30 -17.29
C LEU A 358 16.20 -9.69 -17.92
N ARG A 359 16.85 -10.72 -17.35
CA ARG A 359 16.73 -12.11 -17.82
C ARG A 359 15.31 -12.67 -17.77
N ARG A 360 14.51 -12.26 -16.78
CA ARG A 360 13.14 -12.75 -16.58
C ARG A 360 12.12 -12.04 -17.48
N PHE A 361 12.34 -10.76 -17.78
CA PHE A 361 11.33 -9.89 -18.40
C PHE A 361 11.74 -9.32 -19.76
N THR A 362 12.89 -9.68 -20.32
CA THR A 362 13.31 -9.27 -21.68
C THR A 362 13.98 -10.41 -22.43
N ASP A 363 14.08 -10.28 -23.76
CA ASP A 363 14.70 -11.27 -24.67
C ASP A 363 16.18 -10.98 -24.94
N ILE A 364 16.86 -10.27 -24.03
CA ILE A 364 18.26 -9.88 -24.21
C ILE A 364 19.16 -11.10 -24.02
N SER A 365 19.93 -11.41 -25.05
CA SER A 365 20.83 -12.58 -25.06
C SER A 365 22.25 -12.25 -24.59
N ASP A 366 22.69 -11.00 -24.78
CA ASP A 366 24.02 -10.53 -24.42
C ASP A 366 23.92 -9.21 -23.64
N ALA A 367 24.20 -9.25 -22.34
CA ALA A 367 24.20 -8.07 -21.48
C ALA A 367 25.58 -7.89 -20.82
N ARG A 368 26.33 -6.89 -21.27
CA ARG A 368 27.63 -6.50 -20.68
C ARG A 368 27.40 -5.45 -19.58
N TRP A 369 28.06 -5.62 -18.45
CA TRP A 369 27.97 -4.73 -17.28
C TRP A 369 29.34 -4.14 -17.00
N LEU A 370 29.53 -2.87 -17.32
CA LEU A 370 30.84 -2.21 -17.26
C LEU A 370 30.86 -1.16 -16.15
N PRO A 371 31.70 -1.31 -15.11
CA PRO A 371 31.88 -0.29 -14.11
C PRO A 371 32.63 0.91 -14.70
N PHE A 372 32.34 2.12 -14.22
CA PHE A 372 33.13 3.31 -14.49
C PHE A 372 33.24 4.20 -13.24
N HIS A 373 34.26 5.05 -13.20
CA HIS A 373 34.48 6.03 -12.13
C HIS A 373 34.29 7.45 -12.66
N ASP A 374 33.85 8.38 -11.81
CA ASP A 374 33.57 9.76 -12.23
C ASP A 374 34.83 10.44 -12.82
N GLU A 375 36.02 10.13 -12.28
CA GLU A 375 37.31 10.68 -12.73
C GLU A 375 37.77 10.14 -14.09
N THR A 376 37.37 8.92 -14.43
CA THR A 376 37.79 8.22 -15.67
C THR A 376 36.64 8.04 -16.66
N MET A 377 35.47 8.60 -16.37
CA MET A 377 34.23 8.44 -17.14
C MET A 377 34.42 8.77 -18.62
N VAL A 378 35.07 9.89 -18.95
CA VAL A 378 35.30 10.32 -20.33
C VAL A 378 36.15 9.31 -21.10
N ALA A 379 37.25 8.84 -20.49
CA ALA A 379 38.13 7.86 -21.09
C ALA A 379 37.41 6.52 -21.28
N THR A 380 36.70 6.07 -20.24
CA THR A 380 35.93 4.82 -20.24
C THR A 380 34.87 4.83 -21.35
N PHE A 381 34.09 5.91 -21.47
CA PHE A 381 33.04 6.00 -22.47
C PHE A 381 33.60 6.08 -23.90
N ARG A 382 34.74 6.73 -24.11
CA ARG A 382 35.39 6.78 -25.44
C ARG A 382 35.99 5.44 -25.87
N GLN A 383 36.28 4.55 -24.93
CA GLN A 383 36.95 3.27 -25.17
C GLN A 383 35.99 2.08 -25.18
N LEU A 384 34.67 2.28 -25.20
CA LEU A 384 33.73 1.16 -25.24
C LEU A 384 33.90 0.38 -26.55
N GLU A 385 34.21 -0.91 -26.43
CA GLU A 385 34.45 -1.82 -27.56
C GLU A 385 33.25 -1.86 -28.53
N VAL A 386 32.04 -1.69 -28.00
CA VAL A 386 30.79 -1.68 -28.77
C VAL A 386 30.76 -0.60 -29.88
N TRP A 387 31.53 0.48 -29.72
CA TRP A 387 31.68 1.53 -30.74
C TRP A 387 32.42 1.05 -31.98
N GLN A 388 33.24 0.01 -31.87
CA GLN A 388 34.00 -0.59 -32.95
C GLN A 388 33.35 -1.86 -33.48
N GLU A 389 32.66 -2.62 -32.62
CA GLU A 389 32.00 -3.89 -32.97
C GLU A 389 30.69 -3.72 -33.77
N CYS A 390 30.03 -2.56 -33.65
CA CYS A 390 28.69 -2.35 -34.19
C CYS A 390 28.64 -1.12 -35.12
N PRO A 391 28.04 -1.22 -36.32
CA PRO A 391 27.82 -0.06 -37.18
C PRO A 391 27.02 1.03 -36.44
N PRO A 392 27.38 2.32 -36.57
CA PRO A 392 26.71 3.40 -35.84
C PRO A 392 25.20 3.40 -35.99
N GLU A 393 24.67 3.18 -37.18
CA GLU A 393 23.22 3.15 -37.45
C GLU A 393 22.46 2.03 -36.72
N LYS A 394 23.17 1.04 -36.15
CA LYS A 394 22.63 -0.05 -35.34
C LYS A 394 22.81 0.16 -33.83
N LEU A 395 23.46 1.25 -33.42
CA LEU A 395 23.62 1.65 -32.03
C LEU A 395 22.48 2.57 -31.59
N LEU A 396 21.89 2.25 -30.43
CA LEU A 396 21.04 3.14 -29.66
C LEU A 396 21.77 3.54 -28.37
N VAL A 397 21.90 4.85 -28.15
CA VAL A 397 22.54 5.39 -26.94
C VAL A 397 21.48 6.12 -26.12
N ASP A 398 21.10 5.53 -24.99
CA ASP A 398 20.13 6.11 -24.07
C ASP A 398 20.84 7.06 -23.10
N ILE A 399 20.51 8.35 -23.25
CA ILE A 399 21.08 9.43 -22.44
C ILE A 399 20.12 9.90 -21.33
N THR A 400 19.00 9.20 -21.15
CA THR A 400 18.00 9.51 -20.11
C THR A 400 18.52 9.25 -18.69
N PRO A 401 19.10 8.08 -18.37
CA PRO A 401 19.49 7.79 -16.99
C PRO A 401 20.84 8.41 -16.63
N GLY A 402 20.99 8.72 -15.35
CA GLY A 402 22.25 9.19 -14.76
C GLY A 402 22.27 10.69 -14.47
N LYS A 403 23.42 11.17 -13.99
CA LYS A 403 23.64 12.61 -13.77
C LYS A 403 23.86 13.30 -15.11
N LYS A 404 23.53 14.60 -15.21
CA LYS A 404 23.74 15.39 -16.45
C LYS A 404 25.14 15.24 -17.08
N PRO A 405 26.26 15.20 -16.32
CA PRO A 405 27.57 14.95 -16.89
C PRO A 405 27.69 13.58 -17.56
N MET A 406 27.10 12.53 -16.98
CA MET A 406 27.11 11.17 -17.55
C MET A 406 26.41 11.17 -18.91
N SER A 407 25.20 11.74 -19.00
CA SER A 407 24.46 11.88 -20.26
C SER A 407 25.26 12.64 -21.32
N LEU A 408 25.91 13.75 -20.94
CA LEU A 408 26.70 14.58 -21.86
C LEU A 408 27.94 13.85 -22.39
N HIS A 409 28.67 13.16 -21.51
CA HIS A 409 29.87 12.42 -21.90
C HIS A 409 29.52 11.18 -22.71
N LEU A 410 28.44 10.47 -22.37
CA LEU A 410 27.96 9.34 -23.15
C LEU A 410 27.50 9.79 -24.54
N PHE A 411 26.72 10.88 -24.60
CA PHE A 411 26.32 11.51 -25.86
C PHE A 411 27.54 11.86 -26.70
N SER A 412 28.57 12.46 -26.12
CA SER A 412 29.80 12.92 -26.80
C SER A 412 30.73 11.78 -27.24
N ALA A 413 30.68 10.63 -26.56
CA ALA A 413 31.46 9.45 -26.89
C ALA A 413 30.83 8.58 -27.98
N ALA A 414 29.51 8.68 -28.21
CA ALA A 414 28.82 7.91 -29.23
C ALA A 414 29.43 8.09 -30.64
N PRO A 415 29.45 7.09 -31.52
CA PRO A 415 29.86 7.29 -32.90
C PRO A 415 28.89 8.18 -33.68
N MET A 416 29.40 8.94 -34.65
CA MET A 416 28.59 9.70 -35.60
C MET A 416 27.69 8.74 -36.39
N GLY A 417 26.43 9.11 -36.60
CA GLY A 417 25.42 8.26 -37.23
C GLY A 417 24.63 7.35 -36.28
N SER A 418 25.03 7.27 -35.00
CA SER A 418 24.29 6.54 -33.96
C SER A 418 22.94 7.17 -33.64
N TRP A 419 22.00 6.36 -33.19
CA TRP A 419 20.74 6.86 -32.65
C TRP A 419 20.89 7.24 -31.18
N ILE A 420 20.39 8.41 -30.83
CA ILE A 420 20.33 8.90 -29.46
C ILE A 420 18.89 8.83 -28.99
N LEU A 421 18.68 8.32 -27.78
CA LEU A 421 17.38 8.24 -27.13
C LEU A 421 17.36 9.11 -25.87
N TYR A 422 16.28 9.88 -25.75
CA TYR A 422 15.83 10.47 -24.50
C TYR A 422 14.38 10.07 -24.24
N VAL A 423 14.08 9.57 -23.04
CA VAL A 423 12.71 9.25 -22.60
C VAL A 423 12.20 10.40 -21.74
N ASP A 424 11.37 11.25 -22.34
CA ASP A 424 10.69 12.33 -21.61
C ASP A 424 9.54 11.73 -20.79
N SER A 425 9.43 12.11 -19.52
CA SER A 425 8.39 11.59 -18.62
C SER A 425 7.93 12.65 -17.63
N LYS A 426 6.63 12.66 -17.33
CA LYS A 426 6.11 13.48 -16.25
C LYS A 426 6.59 12.91 -14.92
N GLN A 427 6.93 13.77 -13.98
CA GLN A 427 7.32 13.37 -12.64
C GLN A 427 6.35 13.87 -11.59
N THR A 428 6.07 13.03 -10.59
CA THR A 428 5.32 13.38 -9.39
C THR A 428 6.15 12.96 -8.19
N ASN A 429 6.45 13.91 -7.29
CA ASN A 429 7.31 13.67 -6.12
C ASN A 429 8.67 13.03 -6.47
N GLY A 430 9.29 13.47 -7.58
CA GLY A 430 10.57 12.96 -8.06
C GLY A 430 10.51 11.55 -8.68
N ARG A 431 9.32 10.98 -8.88
CA ARG A 431 9.12 9.67 -9.50
C ARG A 431 8.50 9.82 -10.89
N PRO A 432 8.99 9.11 -11.92
CA PRO A 432 8.33 9.11 -13.23
C PRO A 432 6.94 8.48 -13.10
N VAL A 433 5.93 9.10 -13.71
CA VAL A 433 4.56 8.59 -13.76
C VAL A 433 4.47 7.56 -14.90
N PRO A 434 4.26 6.27 -14.61
CA PRO A 434 4.12 5.26 -15.66
C PRO A 434 3.00 5.64 -16.62
N GLY A 435 3.27 5.56 -17.92
CA GLY A 435 2.34 5.84 -19.01
C GLY A 435 2.50 7.25 -19.57
N SER A 436 3.27 8.10 -18.91
CA SER A 436 3.59 9.46 -19.34
C SER A 436 4.83 9.56 -20.22
N GLU A 437 5.56 8.45 -20.39
CA GLU A 437 6.79 8.39 -21.17
C GLU A 437 6.53 8.73 -22.63
N LYS A 438 7.47 9.45 -23.24
CA LYS A 438 7.54 9.74 -24.68
C LYS A 438 8.96 9.53 -25.16
N LEU A 439 9.10 8.77 -26.24
CA LEU A 439 10.39 8.58 -26.89
C LEU A 439 10.75 9.82 -27.72
N VAL A 440 11.97 10.33 -27.51
CA VAL A 440 12.61 11.33 -28.37
C VAL A 440 13.87 10.70 -28.94
N CYS A 441 13.85 10.44 -30.25
CA CYS A 441 14.97 9.82 -30.95
C CYS A 441 15.51 10.77 -32.03
N TRP A 442 16.82 10.83 -32.18
CA TRP A 442 17.48 11.53 -33.28
C TRP A 442 18.80 10.85 -33.65
N ARG A 443 19.32 11.13 -34.84
CA ARG A 443 20.66 10.67 -35.21
C ARG A 443 21.70 11.68 -34.76
N ARG A 444 22.83 11.18 -34.28
CA ARG A 444 24.00 12.01 -34.02
C ARG A 444 24.61 12.42 -35.36
N GLU A 445 24.53 13.72 -35.64
CA GLU A 445 25.09 14.37 -36.84
C GLU A 445 26.55 14.73 -36.70
#